data_AF-B3KQN1-F1
#
_entry.id   AF-B3KQN1-F1
#
_cell.length_a   1.000
_cell.length_b   1.000
_cell.length_c   1.000
_cell.angle_alpha   90.00
_cell.angle_beta   90.00
_cell.angle_gamma   90.00
#
_symmetry.space_group_name_H-M   'P 1'
#
loop_
_entity.id
_entity.type
_entity.pdbx_description
1 polymer ?
#
loop_
_entity_poly.entity_id
_entity_poly.type
_entity_poly.pdbx_seq_one_letter_code
_entity_poly.pdbx_strand_id
1 'polypeptide(L)'
;MQRRPYVSYVNNSIARNYYPMVQSAFMEDGKSRLVLLSERAHGISSQGNGQVEVMLHRRLWNNFDWDLGYNLTLNDTSVVHPVLWLLLGSWSLTTALRQRSALALQHRPVVLFGDLAGTAPKLPGPQQQEAVTLPPNLHLQILSIPGWRYSSNHTEHSQNLRKGHRGEAQADLRRVLLRLYHLYEVGEDPVLSQPVTVNLEAVLQALGSVVAVEERSLTGTWDLSMLHRWSWRTGPGRHRGDTTSPSRPPGGPIITVHPKEIRTFFIHFQQQ
;
A
#
# COMPACT_ATOMS: atom_id res chain seq x y z
N MET A 1 12.00 -0.90 6.48
CA MET A 1 11.76 0.06 7.60
C MET A 1 13.00 0.93 7.80
N GLN A 2 12.88 2.17 8.28
CA GLN A 2 14.04 3.04 8.47
C GLN A 2 14.42 3.11 9.96
N ARG A 3 15.68 2.78 10.30
CA ARG A 3 16.21 2.90 11.66
C ARG A 3 16.39 4.37 12.02
N ARG A 4 15.92 4.77 13.22
CA ARG A 4 16.01 6.14 13.75
C ARG A 4 16.78 6.14 15.07
N PRO A 5 18.09 6.43 15.07
CA PRO A 5 18.84 6.59 16.32
C PRO A 5 18.50 7.94 16.96
N TYR A 6 18.47 7.98 18.29
CA TYR A 6 18.40 9.25 19.02
C TYR A 6 19.67 10.08 18.78
N VAL A 7 19.50 11.38 18.55
CA VAL A 7 20.60 12.33 18.39
C VAL A 7 20.39 13.53 19.32
N SER A 8 21.37 13.84 20.14
CA SER A 8 21.36 15.07 20.95
C SER A 8 21.67 16.27 20.06
N TYR A 9 20.81 17.28 20.11
CA TYR A 9 21.01 18.55 19.41
C TYR A 9 21.11 19.71 20.40
N VAL A 10 21.95 20.70 20.08
CA VAL A 10 22.11 21.94 20.87
C VAL A 10 20.76 22.65 21.07
N ASN A 11 19.96 22.74 20.01
CA ASN A 11 18.63 23.34 20.04
C ASN A 11 17.56 22.33 19.57
N ASN A 12 16.40 22.36 20.22
CA ASN A 12 15.21 21.57 19.87
C ASN A 12 15.44 20.06 19.81
N SER A 13 16.24 19.51 20.74
CA SER A 13 16.61 18.09 20.76
C SER A 13 15.39 17.16 20.68
N ILE A 14 14.37 17.40 21.51
CA ILE A 14 13.14 16.59 21.52
C ILE A 14 12.46 16.61 20.15
N ALA A 15 12.13 17.80 19.63
CA ALA A 15 11.39 17.96 18.39
C ALA A 15 12.12 17.40 17.16
N ARG A 16 13.46 17.46 17.14
CA ARG A 16 14.27 16.93 16.04
C ARG A 16 14.38 15.41 16.02
N ASN A 17 13.99 14.74 17.12
CA ASN A 17 13.89 13.29 17.20
C ASN A 17 12.46 12.77 16.98
N TYR A 18 11.49 13.64 16.65
CA TYR A 18 10.17 13.20 16.21
C TYR A 18 10.17 12.81 14.73
N TYR A 19 9.58 11.65 14.44
CA TYR A 19 9.46 11.12 13.09
C TYR A 19 7.99 10.80 12.75
N PRO A 20 7.62 10.81 11.46
CA PRO A 20 6.29 10.38 11.04
C PRO A 20 6.15 8.85 11.20
N MET A 21 5.18 8.42 11.99
CA MET A 21 4.66 7.06 12.02
C MET A 21 3.40 7.02 11.16
N VAL A 22 3.50 6.52 9.92
CA VAL A 22 2.35 6.44 9.00
C VAL A 22 1.48 5.22 9.25
N GLN A 23 2.09 4.07 9.57
CA GLN A 23 1.40 2.80 9.78
C GLN A 23 1.93 2.06 11.00
N SER A 24 3.26 1.98 11.15
CA SER A 24 3.87 1.28 12.28
C SER A 24 5.21 1.89 12.68
N ALA A 25 5.59 1.64 13.93
CA ALA A 25 6.89 1.89 14.49
C ALA A 25 7.21 0.81 15.53
N PHE A 26 8.47 0.57 15.82
CA PHE A 26 8.85 -0.40 16.85
C PHE A 26 10.17 -0.04 17.52
N MET A 27 10.35 -0.54 18.73
CA MET A 27 11.62 -0.59 19.44
C MET A 27 11.88 -2.03 19.87
N GLU A 28 13.15 -2.41 19.99
CA GLU A 28 13.55 -3.76 20.31
C GLU A 28 14.86 -3.81 21.07
N ASP A 29 15.05 -4.91 21.81
CA ASP A 29 16.31 -5.31 22.40
C ASP A 29 16.69 -6.74 21.91
N GLY A 30 17.66 -7.38 22.55
CA GLY A 30 18.09 -8.74 22.18
C GLY A 30 17.06 -9.85 22.46
N LYS A 31 15.93 -9.56 23.10
CA LYS A 31 14.93 -10.55 23.53
C LYS A 31 13.53 -10.26 23.00
N SER A 32 13.12 -9.00 22.99
CA SER A 32 11.75 -8.56 22.79
C SER A 32 11.65 -7.37 21.87
N ARG A 33 10.51 -7.27 21.19
CA ARG A 33 10.12 -6.14 20.36
C ARG A 33 8.75 -5.64 20.80
N LEU A 34 8.63 -4.32 20.96
CA LEU A 34 7.35 -3.62 21.06
C LEU A 34 7.05 -2.95 19.72
N VAL A 35 5.95 -3.33 19.09
CA VAL A 35 5.44 -2.74 17.84
C VAL A 35 4.19 -1.93 18.16
N LEU A 36 4.16 -0.69 17.66
CA LEU A 36 2.97 0.15 17.61
C LEU A 36 2.44 0.14 16.17
N LEU A 37 1.16 -0.13 16.03
CA LEU A 37 0.41 0.01 14.79
C LEU A 37 -0.60 1.12 14.96
N SER A 38 -0.80 1.92 13.92
CA SER A 38 -1.73 3.04 13.96
C SER A 38 -2.66 3.02 12.76
N GLU A 39 -3.92 3.36 13.00
CA GLU A 39 -4.92 3.54 11.96
C GLU A 39 -4.63 4.78 11.09
N ARG A 40 -3.95 5.78 11.66
CA ARG A 40 -3.62 7.06 11.00
C ARG A 40 -2.20 7.52 11.30
N ALA A 41 -1.72 8.51 10.55
CA ALA A 41 -0.38 9.04 10.75
C ALA A 41 -0.28 9.83 12.08
N HIS A 42 0.79 9.61 12.84
CA HIS A 42 1.14 10.35 14.05
C HIS A 42 2.63 10.74 14.06
N GLY A 43 2.98 11.73 14.88
CA GLY A 43 4.37 11.94 15.28
C GLY A 43 4.75 10.95 16.38
N ILE A 44 5.89 10.27 16.24
CA ILE A 44 6.42 9.35 17.24
C ILE A 44 7.87 9.69 17.57
N SER A 45 8.31 9.40 18.79
CA SER A 45 9.72 9.44 19.16
C SER A 45 10.08 8.39 20.21
N SER A 46 11.39 8.21 20.39
CA SER A 46 12.01 7.51 21.51
C SER A 46 13.10 8.43 22.05
N GLN A 47 12.79 9.14 23.14
CA GLN A 47 13.70 10.13 23.75
C GLN A 47 14.71 9.49 24.71
N GLY A 48 14.55 8.20 25.00
CA GLY A 48 15.40 7.43 25.91
C GLY A 48 15.22 5.94 25.69
N ASN A 49 16.18 5.15 26.18
CA ASN A 49 16.15 3.69 26.05
C ASN A 49 14.90 3.10 26.70
N GLY A 50 14.20 2.22 25.96
CA GLY A 50 12.98 1.58 26.44
C GLY A 50 11.75 2.49 26.50
N GLN A 51 11.83 3.70 25.95
CA GLN A 51 10.73 4.65 25.92
C GLN A 51 10.23 4.86 24.49
N VAL A 52 8.92 5.00 24.36
CA VAL A 52 8.26 5.41 23.11
C VAL A 52 7.12 6.36 23.44
N GLU A 53 7.02 7.45 22.70
CA GLU A 53 5.98 8.46 22.85
C GLU A 53 5.32 8.75 21.51
N VAL A 54 3.99 8.82 21.51
CA VAL A 54 3.18 9.13 20.32
C VAL A 54 2.40 10.40 20.59
N MET A 55 2.54 11.39 19.72
CA MET A 55 1.76 12.61 19.77
C MET A 55 0.36 12.35 19.21
N LEU A 56 -0.63 12.28 20.11
CA LEU A 56 -2.01 11.92 19.76
C LEU A 56 -2.80 13.08 19.15
N HIS A 57 -2.65 14.27 19.72
CA HIS A 57 -3.35 15.48 19.31
C HIS A 57 -2.51 16.71 19.69
N ARG A 58 -2.73 17.83 19.00
CA ARG A 58 -2.08 19.10 19.33
C ARG A 58 -3.09 20.22 19.17
N ARG A 59 -3.08 21.14 20.14
CA ARG A 59 -3.78 22.41 20.06
C ARG A 59 -2.77 23.50 20.39
N LEU A 60 -2.59 24.46 19.49
CA LEU A 60 -1.61 25.53 19.61
C LEU A 60 -2.30 26.86 19.31
N TRP A 61 -2.15 27.81 20.22
CA TRP A 61 -2.47 29.21 19.96
C TRP A 61 -1.17 29.91 19.60
N ASN A 62 -1.05 30.42 18.37
CA ASN A 62 0.15 31.14 17.96
C ASN A 62 -0.10 32.65 18.11
N ASN A 63 0.31 33.21 19.23
CA ASN A 63 0.23 34.65 19.54
C ASN A 63 1.62 35.33 19.58
N PHE A 64 2.62 34.72 18.94
CA PHE A 64 3.97 35.27 18.91
C PHE A 64 4.13 36.26 17.73
N ASP A 65 4.83 37.37 17.97
CA ASP A 65 5.14 38.40 16.97
C ASP A 65 5.95 37.90 15.75
N TRP A 66 6.53 36.69 15.85
CA TRP A 66 7.36 36.07 14.81
C TRP A 66 6.61 34.98 14.02
N ASP A 67 5.28 35.03 13.93
CA ASP A 67 4.46 34.10 13.15
C ASP A 67 4.74 34.10 11.63
N LEU A 68 5.73 34.88 11.17
CA LEU A 68 6.16 35.04 9.78
C LEU A 68 5.00 35.44 8.85
N GLY A 69 3.90 35.97 9.40
CA GLY A 69 2.66 36.27 8.67
C GLY A 69 1.82 35.05 8.28
N TYR A 70 2.18 33.84 8.75
CA TYR A 70 1.40 32.63 8.56
C TYR A 70 0.58 32.35 9.83
N ASN A 71 -0.73 32.26 9.70
CA ASN A 71 -1.58 31.83 10.81
C ASN A 71 -1.36 30.34 11.11
N LEU A 72 -0.35 30.03 11.94
CA LEU A 72 -0.01 28.69 12.40
C LEU A 72 -0.82 28.25 13.64
N THR A 73 -1.91 28.96 13.95
CA THR A 73 -2.81 28.58 15.04
C THR A 73 -3.53 27.29 14.69
N LEU A 74 -3.37 26.28 15.53
CA LEU A 74 -4.09 25.01 15.46
C LEU A 74 -5.05 24.96 16.65
N ASN A 75 -6.22 25.58 16.52
CA ASN A 75 -7.21 25.70 17.59
C ASN A 75 -8.45 24.83 17.38
N ASP A 76 -8.28 23.62 16.87
CA ASP A 76 -9.37 22.65 16.78
C ASP A 76 -9.75 22.16 18.20
N THR A 77 -11.03 22.30 18.54
CA THR A 77 -11.60 21.88 19.83
C THR A 77 -12.27 20.50 19.76
N SER A 78 -12.27 19.88 18.59
CA SER A 78 -12.86 18.55 18.37
C SER A 78 -12.14 17.49 19.19
N VAL A 79 -12.90 16.51 19.69
CA VAL A 79 -12.34 15.33 20.35
C VAL A 79 -11.93 14.33 19.28
N VAL A 80 -10.69 13.82 19.37
CA VAL A 80 -10.16 12.79 18.47
C VAL A 80 -10.00 11.47 19.22
N HIS A 81 -10.30 10.36 18.54
CA HIS A 81 -10.20 8.99 19.08
C HIS A 81 -9.20 8.17 18.25
N PRO A 82 -7.88 8.36 18.43
CA PRO A 82 -6.88 7.58 17.72
C PRO A 82 -6.89 6.12 18.20
N VAL A 83 -6.84 5.18 17.26
CA VAL A 83 -6.73 3.74 17.53
C VAL A 83 -5.31 3.29 17.28
N LEU A 84 -4.68 2.74 18.33
CA LEU A 84 -3.34 2.18 18.32
C LEU A 84 -3.41 0.72 18.76
N TRP A 85 -2.75 -0.18 18.04
CA TRP A 85 -2.55 -1.56 18.48
C TRP A 85 -1.11 -1.76 18.91
N LEU A 86 -0.92 -2.50 20.01
CA LEU A 86 0.40 -2.81 20.55
C LEU A 86 0.64 -4.32 20.43
N LEU A 87 1.78 -4.69 19.86
CA LEU A 87 2.27 -6.07 19.84
C LEU A 87 3.56 -6.13 20.63
N LEU A 88 3.64 -6.99 21.64
CA LEU A 88 4.84 -7.24 22.43
C LEU A 88 5.18 -8.72 22.38
N GLY A 89 6.42 -9.05 22.02
CA GLY A 89 6.86 -10.45 21.95
C GLY A 89 8.24 -10.61 21.31
N SER A 90 8.58 -11.84 20.92
CA SER A 90 9.84 -12.10 20.22
C SER A 90 9.88 -11.41 18.85
N TRP A 91 11.10 -11.24 18.32
CA TRP A 91 11.32 -10.73 16.98
C TRP A 91 10.52 -11.51 15.92
N SER A 92 10.57 -12.85 15.94
CA SER A 92 9.87 -13.70 14.97
C SER A 92 8.36 -13.54 15.02
N LEU A 93 7.77 -13.60 16.22
CA LEU A 93 6.33 -13.50 16.40
C LEU A 93 5.81 -12.13 15.93
N THR A 94 6.46 -11.06 16.38
CA THR A 94 6.03 -9.70 16.08
C THR A 94 6.24 -9.35 14.61
N THR A 95 7.30 -9.86 13.96
CA THR A 95 7.47 -9.71 12.51
C THR A 95 6.31 -10.33 11.74
N ALA A 96 5.98 -11.60 12.02
CA ALA A 96 4.95 -12.34 11.29
C ALA A 96 3.55 -11.72 11.44
N LEU A 97 3.26 -11.11 12.59
CA LEU A 97 1.97 -10.48 12.85
C LEU A 97 1.89 -9.05 12.31
N ARG A 98 2.98 -8.27 12.38
CA ARG A 98 2.98 -6.82 12.11
C ARG A 98 2.28 -6.45 10.81
N GLN A 99 2.69 -7.04 9.68
CA GLN A 99 2.18 -6.62 8.36
C GLN A 99 0.67 -6.87 8.24
N ARG A 100 0.20 -8.05 8.64
CA ARG A 100 -1.22 -8.42 8.55
C ARG A 100 -2.09 -7.68 9.56
N SER A 101 -1.59 -7.49 10.78
CA SER A 101 -2.28 -6.67 11.78
C SER A 101 -2.40 -5.21 11.34
N ALA A 102 -1.36 -4.66 10.69
CA ALA A 102 -1.40 -3.30 10.15
C ALA A 102 -2.45 -3.17 9.03
N LEU A 103 -2.51 -4.14 8.12
CA LEU A 103 -3.54 -4.17 7.07
C LEU A 103 -4.95 -4.31 7.66
N ALA A 104 -5.14 -5.20 8.64
CA ALA A 104 -6.44 -5.38 9.30
C ALA A 104 -6.91 -4.10 10.01
N LEU A 105 -5.97 -3.33 10.55
CA LEU A 105 -6.26 -2.04 11.17
C LEU A 105 -6.68 -0.97 10.14
N GLN A 106 -6.07 -0.96 8.95
CA GLN A 106 -6.33 0.00 7.87
C GLN A 106 -7.54 -0.37 6.99
N HIS A 107 -7.81 -1.66 6.82
CA HIS A 107 -8.85 -2.21 5.95
C HIS A 107 -9.85 -3.01 6.78
N ARG A 108 -10.57 -2.32 7.66
CA ARG A 108 -11.60 -2.96 8.50
C ARG A 108 -12.77 -3.46 7.63
N PRO A 109 -13.45 -4.54 8.04
CA PRO A 109 -14.65 -5.02 7.36
C PRO A 109 -15.70 -3.91 7.21
N VAL A 110 -16.36 -3.85 6.05
CA VAL A 110 -17.49 -2.96 5.82
C VAL A 110 -18.74 -3.60 6.43
N VAL A 111 -19.35 -2.92 7.39
CA VAL A 111 -20.60 -3.37 8.02
C VAL A 111 -21.77 -2.75 7.28
N LEU A 112 -22.65 -3.59 6.73
CA LEU A 112 -23.87 -3.18 6.04
C LEU A 112 -25.08 -3.56 6.90
N PHE A 113 -25.98 -2.60 7.10
CA PHE A 113 -27.25 -2.81 7.78
C PHE A 113 -28.38 -2.72 6.75
N GLY A 114 -29.42 -3.55 6.91
CA GLY A 114 -30.61 -3.52 6.07
C GLY A 114 -31.85 -3.77 6.91
N ASP A 115 -32.99 -3.20 6.49
CA ASP A 115 -34.25 -3.38 7.17
C ASP A 115 -34.71 -4.85 7.09
N LEU A 116 -35.03 -5.43 8.25
CA LEU A 116 -35.56 -6.79 8.37
C LEU A 116 -37.06 -6.90 8.02
N ALA A 117 -37.71 -5.79 7.68
CA ALA A 117 -39.16 -5.74 7.48
C ALA A 117 -39.58 -6.43 6.16
N GLY A 118 -39.98 -7.70 6.26
CA GLY A 118 -41.11 -8.40 5.63
C GLY A 118 -41.38 -8.36 4.12
N THR A 119 -40.95 -7.35 3.37
CA THR A 119 -41.29 -7.14 1.94
C THR A 119 -40.07 -6.87 1.06
N ALA A 120 -38.85 -6.84 1.63
CA ALA A 120 -37.65 -6.77 0.83
C ALA A 120 -37.55 -8.01 -0.08
N PRO A 121 -37.25 -7.85 -1.39
CA PRO A 121 -36.91 -8.98 -2.25
C PRO A 121 -35.84 -9.80 -1.55
N LYS A 122 -35.99 -11.13 -1.51
CA LYS A 122 -34.90 -12.02 -1.10
C LYS A 122 -33.73 -11.69 -2.02
N LEU A 123 -32.79 -10.86 -1.54
CA LEU A 123 -31.51 -10.71 -2.19
C LEU A 123 -30.99 -12.14 -2.36
N PRO A 124 -30.57 -12.54 -3.58
CA PRO A 124 -29.87 -13.80 -3.70
C PRO A 124 -28.75 -13.74 -2.67
N GLY A 125 -28.82 -14.59 -1.64
CA GLY A 125 -27.74 -14.72 -0.68
C GLY A 125 -26.45 -14.92 -1.48
N PRO A 126 -25.29 -14.46 -0.97
CA PRO A 126 -24.04 -14.66 -1.68
C PRO A 126 -23.99 -16.12 -2.12
N GLN A 127 -23.93 -16.35 -3.44
CA GLN A 127 -23.76 -17.70 -3.95
C GLN A 127 -22.56 -18.29 -3.20
N GLN A 128 -22.63 -19.56 -2.81
CA GLN A 128 -21.54 -20.29 -2.13
C GLN A 128 -20.33 -20.45 -3.05
N GLN A 129 -19.76 -19.34 -3.50
CA GLN A 129 -18.46 -19.27 -4.12
C GLN A 129 -17.45 -19.27 -2.99
N GLU A 130 -16.53 -20.23 -3.04
CA GLU A 130 -15.41 -20.32 -2.11
C GLU A 130 -14.64 -19.00 -2.14
N ALA A 131 -14.38 -18.42 -0.97
CA ALA A 131 -13.71 -17.13 -0.88
C ALA A 131 -12.28 -17.26 -1.45
N VAL A 132 -11.95 -16.44 -2.43
CA VAL A 132 -10.59 -16.40 -2.98
C VAL A 132 -9.64 -15.84 -1.92
N THR A 133 -8.70 -16.67 -1.48
CA THR A 133 -7.65 -16.27 -0.52
C THR A 133 -6.32 -16.05 -1.22
N LEU A 134 -5.66 -14.93 -0.93
CA LEU A 134 -4.27 -14.71 -1.31
C LEU A 134 -3.31 -15.28 -0.26
N PRO A 135 -2.08 -15.65 -0.66
CA PRO A 135 -1.02 -16.01 0.29
C PRO A 135 -0.79 -14.92 1.34
N PRO A 136 -0.37 -15.27 2.57
CA PRO A 136 -0.30 -14.34 3.71
C PRO A 136 0.75 -13.23 3.56
N ASN A 137 1.67 -13.36 2.61
CA ASN A 137 2.70 -12.38 2.24
C ASN A 137 2.29 -11.48 1.06
N LEU A 138 1.08 -11.66 0.52
CA LEU A 138 0.58 -10.90 -0.63
C LEU A 138 -0.72 -10.15 -0.29
N HIS A 139 -0.81 -8.90 -0.73
CA HIS A 139 -1.99 -8.05 -0.53
C HIS A 139 -2.51 -7.47 -1.85
N LEU A 140 -3.83 -7.51 -2.02
CA LEU A 140 -4.54 -6.85 -3.10
C LEU A 140 -4.75 -5.38 -2.75
N GLN A 141 -3.94 -4.52 -3.35
CA GLN A 141 -3.98 -3.08 -3.10
C GLN A 141 -5.02 -2.36 -3.97
N ILE A 142 -5.19 -2.81 -5.22
CA ILE A 142 -6.20 -2.27 -6.14
C ILE A 142 -6.85 -3.41 -6.92
N LEU A 143 -8.17 -3.36 -6.99
CA LEU A 143 -8.98 -4.03 -8.01
C LEU A 143 -10.05 -3.04 -8.45
N SER A 144 -9.93 -2.52 -9.67
CA SER A 144 -10.83 -1.45 -10.14
C SER A 144 -11.03 -1.51 -11.64
N ILE A 145 -12.22 -1.14 -12.11
CA ILE A 145 -12.47 -0.90 -13.52
C ILE A 145 -11.83 0.47 -13.88
N PRO A 146 -10.89 0.52 -14.84
CA PRO A 146 -10.31 1.78 -15.27
C PRO A 146 -11.41 2.76 -15.71
N GLY A 147 -11.29 4.02 -15.29
CA GLY A 147 -12.28 5.04 -15.60
C GLY A 147 -12.52 5.20 -17.11
N TRP A 148 -13.69 5.73 -17.45
CA TRP A 148 -14.36 5.65 -18.76
C TRP A 148 -13.65 6.33 -19.96
N ARG A 149 -12.41 6.81 -19.79
CA ARG A 149 -11.61 7.51 -20.84
C ARG A 149 -10.18 7.01 -20.98
N TYR A 150 -9.83 5.93 -20.29
CA TYR A 150 -8.46 5.45 -20.25
C TYR A 150 -8.19 4.42 -21.37
N SER A 151 -7.32 4.76 -22.33
CA SER A 151 -6.80 3.80 -23.33
C SER A 151 -5.58 3.08 -22.75
N SER A 152 -5.47 1.76 -22.99
CA SER A 152 -4.29 0.97 -22.64
C SER A 152 -3.06 1.37 -23.44
N ASN A 153 -3.25 2.03 -24.59
CA ASN A 153 -2.17 2.57 -25.40
C ASN A 153 -1.87 4.00 -24.93
N HIS A 154 -0.70 4.19 -24.32
CA HIS A 154 -0.30 5.48 -23.76
C HIS A 154 -0.27 6.62 -24.79
N THR A 155 0.22 6.33 -26.00
CA THR A 155 0.34 7.32 -27.08
C THR A 155 -1.04 7.79 -27.52
N GLU A 156 -1.95 6.84 -27.73
CA GLU A 156 -3.34 7.13 -28.06
C GLU A 156 -4.04 7.91 -26.92
N HIS A 157 -3.85 7.47 -25.67
CA HIS A 157 -4.42 8.15 -24.51
C HIS A 157 -3.95 9.61 -24.43
N SER A 158 -2.66 9.85 -24.63
CA SER A 158 -2.06 11.19 -24.63
C SER A 158 -2.58 12.06 -25.77
N GLN A 159 -2.75 11.48 -26.97
CA GLN A 159 -3.35 12.18 -28.10
C GLN A 159 -4.81 12.54 -27.83
N ASN A 160 -5.59 11.64 -27.24
CA ASN A 160 -7.00 11.87 -26.91
C ASN A 160 -7.16 12.98 -25.87
N LEU A 161 -6.31 13.02 -24.84
CA LEU A 161 -6.27 14.10 -23.86
C LEU A 161 -5.97 15.46 -24.52
N ARG A 162 -4.97 15.51 -25.41
CA ARG A 162 -4.60 16.76 -26.13
C ARG A 162 -5.68 17.24 -27.07
N LYS A 163 -6.39 16.33 -27.74
CA LYS A 163 -7.48 16.66 -28.68
C LYS A 163 -8.77 17.10 -27.98
N GLY A 164 -8.85 16.99 -26.65
CA GLY A 164 -10.03 17.38 -25.87
C GLY A 164 -11.32 16.65 -26.27
N HIS A 165 -11.22 15.51 -26.96
CA HIS A 165 -12.39 14.80 -27.48
C HIS A 165 -13.28 14.33 -26.33
N ARG A 166 -14.47 14.93 -26.24
CA ARG A 166 -15.56 14.58 -25.32
C ARG A 166 -16.47 13.53 -25.96
N GLY A 167 -15.89 12.43 -26.44
CA GLY A 167 -16.71 11.26 -26.79
C GLY A 167 -17.50 10.78 -25.56
N GLU A 168 -18.63 10.11 -25.77
CA GLU A 168 -19.36 9.45 -24.70
C GLU A 168 -18.43 8.43 -24.03
N ALA A 169 -18.22 8.63 -22.74
CA ALA A 169 -17.27 7.84 -21.98
C ALA A 169 -17.94 6.50 -21.64
N GLN A 170 -17.49 5.42 -22.27
CA GLN A 170 -18.00 4.07 -22.00
C GLN A 170 -17.02 3.31 -21.10
N ALA A 171 -17.56 2.68 -20.06
CA ALA A 171 -16.78 1.79 -19.20
C ALA A 171 -16.42 0.53 -19.98
N ASP A 172 -15.13 0.20 -20.04
CA ASP A 172 -14.68 -1.11 -20.50
C ASP A 172 -14.74 -2.10 -19.34
N LEU A 173 -15.89 -2.78 -19.22
CA LEU A 173 -16.12 -3.79 -18.18
C LEU A 173 -15.32 -5.08 -18.42
N ARG A 174 -14.62 -5.21 -19.56
CA ARG A 174 -13.82 -6.40 -19.88
C ARG A 174 -12.40 -6.31 -19.34
N ARG A 175 -12.05 -5.18 -18.73
CA ARG A 175 -10.70 -4.92 -18.25
C ARG A 175 -10.72 -4.37 -16.84
N VAL A 176 -9.91 -4.95 -15.98
CA VAL A 176 -9.67 -4.43 -14.63
C VAL A 176 -8.21 -4.10 -14.43
N LEU A 177 -7.95 -3.07 -13.64
CA LEU A 177 -6.65 -2.75 -13.07
C LEU A 177 -6.49 -3.54 -11.76
N LEU A 178 -5.46 -4.37 -11.69
CA LEU A 178 -5.08 -5.15 -10.53
C LEU A 178 -3.73 -4.65 -10.00
N ARG A 179 -3.58 -4.43 -8.70
CA ARG A 179 -2.27 -4.18 -8.06
C ARG A 179 -2.07 -5.09 -6.88
N LEU A 180 -0.94 -5.79 -6.90
CA LEU A 180 -0.50 -6.69 -5.84
C LEU A 180 0.77 -6.15 -5.20
N TYR A 181 0.85 -6.28 -3.88
CA TYR A 181 1.99 -5.85 -3.08
C TYR A 181 2.46 -6.99 -2.18
N HIS A 182 3.77 -7.29 -2.23
CA HIS A 182 4.39 -8.21 -1.29
C HIS A 182 4.72 -7.51 0.03
N LEU A 183 4.18 -8.01 1.12
CA LEU A 183 4.16 -7.30 2.40
C LEU A 183 5.52 -7.20 3.11
N TYR A 184 6.39 -8.18 2.91
CA TYR A 184 7.64 -8.32 3.66
C TYR A 184 8.87 -7.86 2.85
N GLU A 185 9.89 -7.35 3.55
CA GLU A 185 11.25 -7.09 3.04
C GLU A 185 12.07 -8.38 2.95
N VAL A 186 13.11 -8.40 2.11
CA VAL A 186 14.06 -9.51 2.04
C VAL A 186 14.67 -9.72 3.43
N GLY A 187 14.62 -10.96 3.92
CA GLY A 187 15.16 -11.34 5.22
C GLY A 187 14.37 -10.84 6.44
N GLU A 188 13.19 -10.23 6.25
CA GLU A 188 12.33 -9.81 7.35
C GLU A 188 11.82 -11.02 8.15
N ASP A 189 11.33 -12.05 7.46
CA ASP A 189 10.83 -13.32 8.02
C ASP A 189 11.36 -14.51 7.19
N PRO A 190 11.76 -15.64 7.80
CA PRO A 190 12.34 -16.76 7.06
C PRO A 190 11.41 -17.37 6.01
N VAL A 191 10.09 -17.33 6.22
CA VAL A 191 9.08 -17.95 5.36
C VAL A 191 8.31 -16.89 4.57
N LEU A 192 7.84 -15.84 5.24
CA LEU A 192 6.95 -14.83 4.64
C LEU A 192 7.70 -13.83 3.76
N SER A 193 9.03 -13.74 3.86
CA SER A 193 9.88 -12.94 2.97
C SER A 193 10.37 -13.69 1.74
N GLN A 194 9.83 -14.87 1.42
CA GLN A 194 10.17 -15.56 0.17
C GLN A 194 9.29 -15.05 -0.99
N PRO A 195 9.80 -15.05 -2.24
CA PRO A 195 8.98 -14.75 -3.41
C PRO A 195 7.75 -15.67 -3.47
N VAL A 196 6.62 -15.13 -3.93
CA VAL A 196 5.35 -15.86 -4.02
C VAL A 196 4.86 -15.92 -5.45
N THR A 197 4.46 -17.11 -5.90
CA THR A 197 3.90 -17.33 -7.23
C THR A 197 2.39 -17.57 -7.12
N VAL A 198 1.60 -16.86 -7.93
CA VAL A 198 0.14 -16.97 -7.97
C VAL A 198 -0.36 -17.06 -9.41
N ASN A 199 -1.45 -17.80 -9.61
CA ASN A 199 -2.17 -17.85 -10.88
C ASN A 199 -3.36 -16.88 -10.85
N LEU A 200 -3.27 -15.79 -11.61
CA LEU A 200 -4.30 -14.75 -11.65
C LEU A 200 -5.61 -15.21 -12.28
N GLU A 201 -5.58 -16.20 -13.16
CA GLU A 201 -6.80 -16.81 -13.71
C GLU A 201 -7.61 -17.48 -12.61
N ALA A 202 -6.96 -18.28 -11.75
CA ALA A 202 -7.60 -18.91 -10.61
C ALA A 202 -8.07 -17.89 -9.55
N VAL A 203 -7.27 -16.85 -9.29
CA VAL A 203 -7.63 -15.78 -8.33
C VAL A 203 -8.84 -14.97 -8.81
N LEU A 204 -8.99 -14.76 -10.11
CA LEU A 204 -10.03 -13.89 -10.69
C LEU A 204 -11.15 -14.68 -11.37
N GLN A 205 -11.20 -16.00 -11.20
CA GLN A 205 -12.19 -16.89 -11.83
C GLN A 205 -13.64 -16.46 -11.58
N ALA A 206 -13.92 -15.90 -10.40
CA ALA A 206 -15.26 -15.43 -10.03
C ALA A 206 -15.70 -14.18 -10.82
N LEU A 207 -14.75 -13.44 -11.40
CA LEU A 207 -15.02 -12.26 -12.23
C LEU A 207 -15.19 -12.62 -13.72
N GLY A 208 -14.67 -13.76 -14.16
CA GLY A 208 -14.78 -14.24 -15.54
C GLY A 208 -13.54 -15.00 -16.03
N SER A 209 -13.61 -15.48 -17.27
CA SER A 209 -12.49 -16.15 -17.96
C SER A 209 -11.43 -15.13 -18.37
N VAL A 210 -10.19 -15.30 -17.88
CA VAL A 210 -9.07 -14.40 -18.18
C VAL A 210 -8.49 -14.74 -19.55
N VAL A 211 -8.40 -13.75 -20.44
CA VAL A 211 -7.87 -13.91 -21.81
C VAL A 211 -6.47 -13.32 -21.97
N ALA A 212 -6.16 -12.26 -21.21
CA ALA A 212 -4.85 -11.62 -21.26
C ALA A 212 -4.49 -10.97 -19.92
N VAL A 213 -3.19 -10.98 -19.62
CA VAL A 213 -2.58 -10.32 -18.48
C VAL A 213 -1.45 -9.44 -19.01
N GLU A 214 -1.56 -8.14 -18.79
CA GLU A 214 -0.61 -7.14 -19.27
C GLU A 214 -0.01 -6.40 -18.09
N GLU A 215 1.30 -6.53 -17.88
CA GLU A 215 1.97 -5.78 -16.80
C GLU A 215 2.18 -4.32 -17.18
N ARG A 216 1.88 -3.43 -16.22
CA ARG A 216 1.87 -1.98 -16.40
C ARG A 216 2.79 -1.29 -15.40
N SER A 217 3.10 -0.02 -15.69
CA SER A 217 3.71 0.87 -14.71
C SER A 217 2.88 0.96 -13.44
N LEU A 218 3.46 1.48 -12.36
CA LEU A 218 2.76 1.63 -11.08
C LEU A 218 1.45 2.43 -11.23
N THR A 219 1.43 3.47 -12.06
CA THR A 219 0.24 4.29 -12.35
C THR A 219 -0.78 3.60 -13.27
N GLY A 220 -0.44 2.42 -13.82
CA GLY A 220 -1.24 1.73 -14.83
C GLY A 220 -1.16 2.35 -16.23
N THR A 221 -0.39 3.43 -16.41
CA THR A 221 -0.43 4.27 -17.64
C THR A 221 0.46 3.78 -18.78
N TRP A 222 1.54 3.08 -18.47
CA TRP A 222 2.52 2.61 -19.46
C TRP A 222 2.56 1.09 -19.48
N ASP A 223 2.75 0.52 -20.66
CA ASP A 223 3.21 -0.86 -20.79
C ASP A 223 4.61 -1.00 -20.18
N LEU A 224 4.82 -2.02 -19.36
CA LEU A 224 6.12 -2.23 -18.71
C LEU A 224 7.24 -2.47 -19.74
N SER A 225 6.94 -3.08 -20.88
CA SER A 225 7.91 -3.33 -21.97
C SER A 225 8.44 -2.05 -22.62
N MET A 226 7.71 -0.93 -22.49
CA MET A 226 8.11 0.38 -23.00
C MET A 226 8.94 1.19 -22.00
N LEU A 227 9.08 0.73 -20.75
CA LEU A 227 9.84 1.46 -19.73
C LEU A 227 11.34 1.18 -19.87
N HIS A 228 12.11 2.25 -20.09
CA HIS A 228 13.56 2.20 -20.10
C HIS A 228 14.12 2.96 -18.89
N ARG A 229 14.94 2.29 -18.09
CA ARG A 229 15.62 2.92 -16.95
C ARG A 229 16.92 3.57 -17.42
N TRP A 230 17.13 4.81 -16.98
CA TRP A 230 18.43 5.46 -17.16
C TRP A 230 19.49 4.82 -16.29
N SER A 231 20.71 4.75 -16.82
CA SER A 231 21.88 4.25 -16.11
C SER A 231 22.68 5.42 -15.57
N TRP A 232 22.78 5.52 -14.25
CA TRP A 232 23.54 6.57 -13.56
C TRP A 232 24.82 6.01 -12.95
N ARG A 233 25.90 6.80 -12.97
CA ARG A 233 27.14 6.50 -12.23
C ARG A 233 27.01 7.09 -10.83
N THR A 234 26.86 6.24 -9.82
CA THR A 234 26.64 6.66 -8.42
C THR A 234 27.88 6.50 -7.53
N GLY A 235 29.00 6.02 -8.06
CA GLY A 235 30.27 5.90 -7.34
C GLY A 235 31.47 5.63 -8.25
N PRO A 236 32.70 5.70 -7.71
CA PRO A 236 33.94 5.41 -8.43
C PRO A 236 34.11 3.90 -8.61
N GLY A 237 33.28 3.33 -9.49
CA GLY A 237 33.34 1.92 -9.87
C GLY A 237 32.42 1.70 -11.06
N ARG A 238 32.77 0.76 -11.95
CA ARG A 238 31.81 0.23 -12.94
C ARG A 238 30.84 -0.72 -12.24
N HIS A 239 30.12 -0.23 -11.24
CA HIS A 239 28.91 -0.89 -10.79
C HIS A 239 27.85 -0.57 -11.85
N ARG A 240 27.77 -1.44 -12.86
CA ARG A 240 26.55 -1.52 -13.66
C ARG A 240 25.47 -1.85 -12.63
N GLY A 241 24.56 -0.91 -12.37
CA GLY A 241 23.43 -1.20 -11.49
C GLY A 241 22.84 -2.51 -11.97
N ASP A 242 22.75 -3.48 -11.07
CA ASP A 242 22.28 -4.82 -11.40
C ASP A 242 20.99 -4.64 -12.20
N THR A 243 20.98 -5.14 -13.44
CA THR A 243 19.76 -5.27 -14.21
C THR A 243 18.99 -6.43 -13.60
N THR A 244 18.60 -6.33 -12.33
CA THR A 244 17.47 -7.06 -11.76
C THR A 244 16.20 -6.42 -12.30
N SER A 245 16.10 -6.32 -13.63
CA SER A 245 14.79 -6.49 -14.25
C SER A 245 14.54 -7.99 -14.11
N PRO A 246 13.51 -8.42 -13.37
CA PRO A 246 13.10 -9.82 -13.42
C PRO A 246 13.05 -10.22 -14.90
N SER A 247 13.68 -11.33 -15.25
CA SER A 247 13.57 -11.90 -16.60
C SER A 247 12.09 -11.90 -16.94
N ARG A 248 11.73 -11.20 -18.04
CA ARG A 248 10.37 -11.05 -18.55
C ARG A 248 9.60 -12.37 -18.28
N PRO A 249 8.62 -12.39 -17.36
CA PRO A 249 7.83 -13.59 -17.22
C PRO A 249 7.20 -13.84 -18.60
N PRO A 250 7.22 -15.09 -19.10
CA PRO A 250 6.48 -15.41 -20.30
C PRO A 250 5.04 -14.90 -20.13
N GLY A 251 4.49 -14.28 -21.17
CA GLY A 251 3.11 -13.79 -21.12
C GLY A 251 2.19 -14.90 -20.62
N GLY A 252 1.42 -14.63 -19.57
CA GLY A 252 0.63 -15.66 -18.93
C GLY A 252 0.05 -15.21 -17.58
N PRO A 253 -0.92 -15.97 -17.05
CA PRO A 253 -1.61 -15.62 -15.81
C PRO A 253 -0.81 -15.95 -14.55
N ILE A 254 0.28 -16.72 -14.67
CA ILE A 254 1.14 -17.10 -13.54
C ILE A 254 2.21 -16.03 -13.34
N ILE A 255 2.19 -15.38 -12.18
CA ILE A 255 3.12 -14.32 -11.83
C ILE A 255 3.86 -14.63 -10.54
N THR A 256 5.10 -14.17 -10.42
CA THR A 256 5.86 -14.17 -9.17
C THR A 256 6.03 -12.75 -8.65
N VAL A 257 5.76 -12.53 -7.36
CA VAL A 257 5.95 -11.24 -6.68
C VAL A 257 7.02 -11.40 -5.61
N HIS A 258 8.08 -10.61 -5.70
CA HIS A 258 9.23 -10.65 -4.80
C HIS A 258 9.02 -9.76 -3.57
N PRO A 259 9.83 -9.91 -2.51
CA PRO A 259 9.77 -9.05 -1.32
C PRO A 259 9.77 -7.56 -1.65
N LYS A 260 8.80 -6.83 -1.07
CA LYS A 260 8.47 -5.42 -1.33
C LYS A 260 8.13 -5.04 -2.76
N GLU A 261 8.04 -6.00 -3.68
CA GLU A 261 7.64 -5.71 -5.03
C GLU A 261 6.16 -5.32 -5.06
N ILE A 262 5.84 -4.28 -5.84
CA ILE A 262 4.49 -3.86 -6.18
C ILE A 262 4.35 -4.04 -7.68
N ARG A 263 3.46 -4.94 -8.10
CA ARG A 263 3.20 -5.20 -9.52
C ARG A 263 1.77 -4.80 -9.88
N THR A 264 1.63 -4.15 -11.03
CA THR A 264 0.36 -3.60 -11.52
C THR A 264 0.04 -4.21 -12.87
N PHE A 265 -1.20 -4.63 -13.09
CA PHE A 265 -1.61 -5.36 -14.29
C PHE A 265 -2.94 -4.83 -14.82
N PHE A 266 -3.12 -4.87 -16.15
CA PHE A 266 -4.44 -5.02 -16.72
C PHE A 266 -4.77 -6.49 -16.92
N ILE A 267 -5.94 -6.88 -16.46
CA ILE A 267 -6.51 -8.21 -16.66
C ILE A 267 -7.69 -8.06 -17.60
N HIS A 268 -7.67 -8.81 -18.70
CA HIS A 268 -8.72 -8.81 -19.71
C HIS A 268 -9.56 -10.08 -19.58
N PHE A 269 -10.88 -9.92 -19.65
CA PHE A 269 -11.85 -10.99 -19.55
C PHE A 269 -12.53 -11.26 -20.89
N GLN A 270 -12.95 -12.51 -21.11
CA GLN A 270 -13.69 -12.92 -22.28
C GLN A 270 -15.06 -12.21 -22.30
N GLN A 271 -15.50 -11.82 -23.49
CA GLN A 271 -16.83 -11.24 -23.69
C GLN A 271 -17.88 -12.32 -23.43
N GLN A 272 -18.83 -12.05 -22.52
CA GLN A 272 -20.06 -12.82 -22.36
C GLN A 272 -21.02 -12.54 -23.51
#